data_AF-A0A2D6N4Q6-F1
#
_entry.id   AF-A0A2D6N4Q6-F1
#
_cell.length_a   1.000
_cell.length_b   1.000
_cell.length_c   1.000
_cell.angle_alpha   90.00
_cell.angle_beta   90.00
_cell.angle_gamma   90.00
#
_symmetry.space_group_name_H-M   'P 1'
#
loop_
_entity.id
_entity.type
_entity.pdbx_description
1 polymer ?
#
loop_
_entity_poly.entity_id
_entity_poly.type
_entity_poly.pdbx_seq_one_letter_code
_entity_poly.pdbx_strand_id
1 'polypeptide(L)'
;MRLLPWLVAGTALLLGACSGGSDDDFSLVQPAEVDDDAHAAAAESALSVQLRTFDALVETLRENYVYGPRRGINWADLESRYRTKVLGLRQPDDFPDIVGDLIRELPAGAARWESRQQRIDVQSSDSLNYEGIGTYIAFRPTPVPRVILLSVMRGSPAE
;
A
#
# COMPACT_ATOMS: atom_id res chain seq x y z
N MET A 1 0.10 -71.17 19.39
CA MET A 1 -1.35 -71.47 19.33
C MET A 1 -1.97 -70.55 18.29
N ARG A 2 -2.46 -71.12 17.19
CA ARG A 2 -3.23 -70.44 16.12
C ARG A 2 -4.71 -70.53 16.48
N LEU A 3 -5.45 -69.42 16.50
CA LEU A 3 -6.90 -69.39 16.31
C LEU A 3 -7.32 -68.09 15.57
N LEU A 4 -8.18 -68.29 14.58
CA LEU A 4 -8.93 -67.42 13.64
C LEU A 4 -9.85 -66.36 14.32
N PRO A 5 -10.79 -65.63 13.67
CA PRO A 5 -11.11 -65.36 12.24
C PRO A 5 -11.46 -63.86 11.90
N TRP A 6 -11.90 -63.68 10.65
CA TRP A 6 -12.51 -62.58 9.89
C TRP A 6 -13.79 -61.88 10.41
N LEU A 7 -14.20 -60.83 9.63
CA LEU A 7 -15.55 -60.25 9.38
C LEU A 7 -15.98 -59.17 10.42
N VAL A 8 -16.46 -57.95 10.11
CA VAL A 8 -17.56 -57.45 9.24
C VAL A 8 -17.42 -55.90 9.21
N ALA A 9 -17.24 -55.21 8.07
CA ALA A 9 -18.25 -54.51 7.27
C ALA A 9 -19.44 -53.83 7.98
N GLY A 10 -19.43 -52.49 8.06
CA GLY A 10 -20.65 -51.72 7.77
C GLY A 10 -21.41 -51.10 8.94
N THR A 11 -21.52 -49.77 8.85
CA THR A 11 -22.77 -48.99 8.95
C THR A 11 -23.57 -49.06 10.26
N ALA A 12 -23.55 -47.97 11.01
CA ALA A 12 -24.78 -47.38 11.55
C ALA A 12 -24.53 -45.94 12.03
N LEU A 13 -25.15 -45.00 11.31
CA LEU A 13 -25.66 -43.74 11.85
C LEU A 13 -26.37 -43.99 13.19
N LEU A 14 -26.15 -43.10 14.16
CA LEU A 14 -27.22 -42.64 15.07
C LEU A 14 -26.81 -41.30 15.68
N LEU A 15 -27.53 -40.26 15.25
CA LEU A 15 -27.77 -39.03 15.99
C LEU A 15 -28.30 -39.35 17.39
N GLY A 16 -27.88 -38.60 18.41
CA GLY A 16 -28.58 -38.65 19.69
C GLY A 16 -27.89 -37.96 20.86
N ALA A 17 -28.29 -36.71 21.07
CA ALA A 17 -28.57 -36.09 22.37
C ALA A 17 -27.43 -35.72 23.34
N CYS A 18 -27.47 -34.44 23.72
CA CYS A 18 -26.86 -33.83 24.88
C CYS A 18 -27.18 -34.58 26.18
N SER A 19 -26.21 -34.68 27.09
CA SER A 19 -26.41 -34.40 28.53
C SER A 19 -25.16 -34.77 29.32
N GLY A 20 -24.67 -33.82 30.12
CA GLY A 20 -24.18 -34.14 31.47
C GLY A 20 -22.67 -34.12 31.66
N GLY A 21 -22.19 -32.98 32.15
CA GLY A 21 -21.34 -32.88 33.35
C GLY A 21 -19.95 -33.49 33.29
N SER A 22 -18.93 -32.65 33.38
CA SER A 22 -17.73 -32.91 34.18
C SER A 22 -17.06 -31.58 34.46
N ASP A 23 -16.77 -31.35 35.74
CA ASP A 23 -15.90 -30.29 36.24
C ASP A 23 -14.52 -30.37 35.57
N ASP A 24 -14.16 -29.34 34.81
CA ASP A 24 -12.77 -29.11 34.41
C ASP A 24 -12.45 -27.64 34.69
N ASP A 25 -11.92 -27.44 35.91
CA ASP A 25 -10.80 -26.58 36.23
C ASP A 25 -10.51 -25.48 35.19
N PHE A 26 -11.24 -24.36 35.32
CA PHE A 26 -10.92 -23.13 34.61
C PHE A 26 -9.67 -22.51 35.26
N SER A 27 -8.52 -23.14 35.00
CA SER A 27 -7.21 -22.54 35.24
C SER A 27 -7.20 -21.24 34.45
N LEU A 28 -7.18 -20.13 35.19
CA LEU A 28 -7.02 -18.80 34.64
C LEU A 28 -5.77 -18.84 33.74
N VAL A 29 -5.99 -18.80 32.43
CA VAL A 29 -4.95 -18.51 31.44
C VAL A 29 -4.26 -17.26 31.94
N GLN A 30 -3.04 -17.42 32.43
CA GLN A 30 -2.18 -16.30 32.79
C GLN A 30 -2.11 -15.41 31.56
N PRO A 31 -2.25 -14.07 31.70
CA PRO A 31 -2.04 -13.19 30.57
C PRO A 31 -0.63 -13.47 30.08
N ALA A 32 -0.52 -13.99 28.84
CA ALA A 32 0.76 -14.14 28.18
C ALA A 32 1.50 -12.81 28.34
N GLU A 33 2.65 -12.86 29.02
CA GLU A 33 3.55 -11.72 29.10
C GLU A 33 3.79 -11.27 27.65
N VAL A 34 3.42 -10.03 27.37
CA VAL A 34 3.66 -9.43 26.06
C VAL A 34 5.17 -9.41 25.92
N ASP A 35 5.68 -10.22 24.98
CA ASP A 35 7.10 -10.34 24.67
C ASP A 35 7.58 -8.99 24.12
N ASP A 36 8.03 -8.10 25.01
CA ASP A 36 8.48 -6.74 24.69
C ASP A 36 9.55 -6.74 23.59
N ASP A 37 10.36 -7.81 23.55
CA ASP A 37 11.40 -8.04 22.55
C ASP A 37 10.83 -8.26 21.14
N ALA A 38 9.69 -8.95 21.01
CA ALA A 38 9.04 -9.19 19.72
C ALA A 38 8.43 -7.90 19.15
N HIS A 39 7.92 -7.03 20.02
CA HIS A 39 7.34 -5.74 19.62
C HIS A 39 8.44 -4.76 19.16
N ALA A 40 9.58 -4.73 19.87
CA ALA A 40 10.74 -3.94 19.49
C ALA A 40 11.32 -4.37 18.13
N ALA A 41 11.47 -5.68 17.91
CA ALA A 41 11.96 -6.20 16.62
C ALA A 41 11.00 -5.90 15.46
N ALA A 42 9.68 -5.98 15.69
CA ALA A 42 8.67 -5.61 14.69
C ALA A 42 8.75 -4.12 14.34
N ALA A 43 8.90 -3.25 15.33
CA ALA A 43 9.07 -1.81 15.13
C ALA A 43 10.36 -1.47 14.34
N GLU A 44 11.47 -2.13 14.65
CA GLU A 44 12.74 -1.96 13.92
C GLU A 44 12.60 -2.41 12.45
N SER A 45 11.89 -3.52 12.21
CA SER A 45 11.60 -3.99 10.87
C SER A 45 10.74 -3.01 10.07
N ALA A 46 9.73 -2.40 10.69
CA ALA A 46 8.85 -1.41 10.06
C ALA A 46 9.63 -0.13 9.73
N LEU A 47 10.44 0.37 10.66
CA LEU A 47 11.30 1.53 10.44
C LEU A 47 12.27 1.29 9.27
N SER A 48 12.84 0.09 9.16
CA SER A 48 13.74 -0.27 8.06
C SER A 48 13.04 -0.23 6.69
N VAL A 49 11.77 -0.62 6.62
CA VAL A 49 10.96 -0.55 5.41
C VAL A 49 10.65 0.90 5.05
N GLN A 50 10.30 1.72 6.04
CA GLN A 50 9.99 3.14 5.85
C GLN A 50 11.20 3.94 5.38
N LEU A 51 12.38 3.71 5.95
CA LEU A 51 13.61 4.36 5.49
C LEU A 51 13.95 4.00 4.05
N ARG A 52 13.89 2.72 3.69
CA ARG A 52 14.10 2.30 2.28
C ARG A 52 13.08 2.93 1.34
N THR A 53 11.83 3.02 1.78
CA THR A 53 10.74 3.64 1.00
C THR A 53 10.98 5.14 0.83
N PHE A 54 11.40 5.82 1.89
CA PHE A 54 11.75 7.24 1.88
C PHE A 54 12.92 7.52 0.93
N ASP A 55 14.01 6.77 1.07
CA ASP A 55 15.22 6.95 0.25
C ASP A 55 14.89 6.77 -1.25
N ALA A 56 14.11 5.72 -1.58
CA ALA A 56 13.66 5.48 -2.95
C ALA A 56 12.72 6.58 -3.49
N LEU A 57 11.85 7.13 -2.64
CA LEU A 57 10.95 8.22 -3.00
C LEU A 57 11.72 9.52 -3.29
N VAL A 58 12.69 9.89 -2.44
CA VAL A 58 13.50 11.10 -2.65
C VAL A 58 14.34 10.98 -3.90
N GLU A 59 14.96 9.83 -4.14
CA GLU A 59 15.70 9.57 -5.38
C GLU A 59 14.79 9.75 -6.60
N THR A 60 13.61 9.12 -6.58
CA THR A 60 12.64 9.21 -7.68
C THR A 60 12.22 10.65 -7.94
N LEU A 61 11.92 11.42 -6.89
CA LEU A 61 11.56 12.84 -7.02
C LEU A 61 12.71 13.65 -7.63
N ARG A 62 13.94 13.42 -7.17
CA ARG A 62 15.13 14.13 -7.63
C ARG A 62 15.44 13.82 -9.11
N GLU A 63 15.39 12.55 -9.50
CA GLU A 63 15.66 12.11 -10.88
C GLU A 63 14.61 12.63 -11.88
N ASN A 64 13.35 12.73 -11.45
CA ASN A 64 12.23 13.09 -12.32
C ASN A 64 11.81 14.56 -12.19
N TYR A 65 12.58 15.39 -11.47
CA TYR A 65 12.23 16.78 -11.23
C TYR A 65 12.36 17.65 -12.49
N VAL A 66 11.22 17.98 -13.11
CA VAL A 66 11.13 18.68 -14.41
C VAL A 66 11.73 20.09 -14.38
N TYR A 67 11.77 20.75 -13.21
CA TYR A 67 12.23 22.14 -13.10
C TYR A 67 13.77 22.30 -13.04
N GLY A 68 14.50 21.20 -13.18
CA GLY A 68 15.96 21.15 -13.22
C GLY A 68 16.64 21.59 -11.91
N PRO A 69 17.97 21.47 -11.82
CA PRO A 69 18.72 21.76 -10.58
C PRO A 69 18.70 23.24 -10.17
N ARG A 70 18.12 24.14 -10.96
CA ARG A 70 18.20 25.60 -10.79
C ARG A 70 16.94 26.26 -10.21
N ARG A 71 15.84 25.53 -9.97
CA ARG A 71 14.65 26.05 -9.26
C ARG A 71 14.67 25.79 -7.75
N GLY A 72 15.84 25.89 -7.12
CA GLY A 72 15.94 26.29 -5.72
C GLY A 72 15.57 25.25 -4.66
N ILE A 73 15.44 23.97 -5.00
CA ILE A 73 15.33 22.92 -3.99
C ILE A 73 16.72 22.44 -3.60
N ASN A 74 17.07 22.65 -2.34
CA ASN A 74 18.24 22.02 -1.75
C ASN A 74 17.88 20.57 -1.39
N TRP A 75 18.06 19.65 -2.34
CA TRP A 75 17.72 18.24 -2.16
C TRP A 75 18.44 17.59 -1.00
N ALA A 76 19.71 17.93 -0.77
CA ALA A 76 20.49 17.38 0.33
C ALA A 76 19.92 17.81 1.70
N ASP A 77 19.51 19.08 1.82
CA ASP A 77 18.85 19.58 3.04
C ASP A 77 17.46 18.96 3.23
N LEU A 78 16.65 18.92 2.16
CA LEU A 78 15.31 18.34 2.20
C LEU A 78 15.37 16.85 2.61
N GLU A 79 16.24 16.08 1.96
CA GLU A 79 16.47 14.67 2.28
C GLU A 79 16.90 14.50 3.73
N SER A 80 17.92 15.26 4.18
CA SER A 80 18.42 15.16 5.55
C SER A 80 17.35 15.45 6.59
N ARG A 81 16.60 16.56 6.44
CA ARG A 81 15.54 16.96 7.39
C ARG A 81 14.45 15.90 7.50
N TYR A 82 13.95 15.42 6.36
CA TYR A 82 12.85 14.45 6.36
C TYR A 82 13.29 13.05 6.73
N ARG A 83 14.51 12.64 6.39
CA ARG A 83 15.09 11.38 6.86
C ARG A 83 15.19 11.35 8.39
N THR A 84 15.58 12.46 9.02
CA THR A 84 15.57 12.58 10.48
C THR A 84 14.15 12.46 11.06
N LYS A 85 13.13 13.02 10.40
CA LYS A 85 11.73 12.82 10.83
C LYS A 85 11.32 11.35 10.75
N VAL A 86 11.69 10.65 9.67
CA VAL A 86 11.42 9.21 9.51
C VAL A 86 12.13 8.39 10.59
N LEU A 87 13.40 8.69 10.90
CA LEU A 87 14.13 8.04 12.00
C LEU A 87 13.50 8.29 13.38
N GLY A 88 12.82 9.43 13.56
CA GLY A 88 12.13 9.79 14.79
C GLY A 88 10.67 9.31 14.86
N LEU A 89 10.21 8.50 13.89
CA LEU A 89 8.85 7.96 13.89
C LEU A 89 8.59 7.12 15.14
N ARG A 90 7.46 7.43 15.80
CA ARG A 90 6.99 6.67 16.96
C ARG A 90 5.93 5.65 16.59
N GLN A 91 5.12 5.96 15.58
CA GLN A 91 4.09 5.08 15.05
C GLN A 91 4.29 4.92 13.54
N PRO A 92 4.24 3.68 13.01
CA PRO A 92 4.40 3.47 11.57
C PRO A 92 3.36 4.22 10.72
N ASP A 93 2.16 4.43 11.28
CA ASP A 93 1.03 5.08 10.62
C ASP A 93 1.23 6.58 10.39
N ASP A 94 2.23 7.20 11.04
CA ASP A 94 2.55 8.63 10.85
C ASP A 94 3.45 8.86 9.61
N PHE A 95 4.02 7.80 9.03
CA PHE A 95 4.91 7.91 7.86
C PHE A 95 4.27 8.61 6.65
N PRO A 96 3.02 8.32 6.25
CA PRO A 96 2.34 9.00 5.16
C PRO A 96 2.23 10.53 5.36
N ASP A 97 2.13 11.00 6.60
CA ASP A 97 2.04 12.43 6.91
C ASP A 97 3.39 13.11 6.70
N ILE A 98 4.48 12.46 7.10
CA ILE A 98 5.85 12.92 6.83
C ILE A 98 6.09 13.04 5.32
N VAL A 99 5.65 12.05 4.54
CA VAL A 99 5.76 12.09 3.07
C VAL A 99 4.90 13.23 2.50
N GLY A 100 3.67 13.40 2.99
CA GLY A 100 2.79 14.49 2.58
C GLY A 100 3.38 15.87 2.87
N ASP A 101 4.03 16.03 4.02
CA ASP A 101 4.75 17.25 4.40
C ASP A 101 5.89 17.57 3.43
N LEU A 102 6.71 16.56 3.08
CA LEU A 102 7.81 16.71 2.12
C LEU A 102 7.29 17.21 0.77
N ILE A 103 6.23 16.59 0.25
CA ILE A 103 5.66 16.94 -1.05
C ILE A 103 5.09 18.36 -1.04
N ARG A 104 4.54 18.82 0.09
CA ARG A 104 4.03 20.20 0.25
C ARG A 104 5.12 21.27 0.25
N GLU A 105 6.37 20.92 0.56
CA GLU A 105 7.51 21.84 0.43
C GLU A 105 7.98 22.00 -1.03
N LEU A 106 7.60 21.07 -1.91
CA LEU A 106 7.92 21.19 -3.33
C LEU A 106 7.03 22.28 -3.97
N PRO A 107 7.50 22.96 -5.03
CA PRO A 107 6.69 23.92 -5.78
C PRO A 107 5.36 23.31 -6.22
N ALA A 108 4.30 24.12 -6.23
CA ALA A 108 2.97 23.67 -6.63
C ALA A 108 3.01 22.99 -8.01
N GLY A 109 2.37 21.81 -8.09
CA GLY A 109 2.33 21.00 -9.30
C GLY A 109 3.63 20.22 -9.60
N ALA A 110 4.65 20.27 -8.73
CA ALA A 110 5.85 19.46 -8.91
C ALA A 110 5.64 17.97 -8.58
N ALA A 111 4.81 17.69 -7.58
CA ALA A 111 4.41 16.34 -7.20
C ALA A 111 3.08 16.37 -6.44
N ARG A 112 2.40 15.23 -6.40
CA ARG A 112 1.20 14.99 -5.61
C ARG A 112 1.41 13.74 -4.77
N TRP A 113 1.00 13.80 -3.50
CA TRP A 113 0.92 12.64 -2.61
C TRP A 113 -0.54 12.24 -2.44
N GLU A 114 -0.79 10.95 -2.49
CA GLU A 114 -2.10 10.38 -2.18
C GLU A 114 -1.88 9.11 -1.36
N SER A 115 -2.51 9.04 -0.19
CA SER A 115 -2.52 7.81 0.58
C SER A 115 -3.36 6.74 -0.12
N ARG A 116 -3.14 5.47 0.24
CA ARG A 116 -3.97 4.36 -0.27
C ARG A 116 -5.45 4.60 0.00
N GLN A 117 -5.79 5.09 1.18
CA GLN A 117 -7.19 5.36 1.54
C GLN A 117 -7.76 6.48 0.68
N GLN A 118 -7.01 7.59 0.53
CA GLN A 118 -7.42 8.69 -0.36
C GLN A 118 -7.62 8.22 -1.79
N ARG A 119 -6.75 7.34 -2.31
CA ARG A 119 -6.91 6.75 -3.64
C ARG A 119 -8.17 5.89 -3.75
N ILE A 120 -8.46 5.09 -2.74
CA ILE A 120 -9.69 4.29 -2.70
C ILE A 120 -10.90 5.21 -2.69
N ASP A 121 -10.90 6.26 -1.87
CA ASP A 121 -12.02 7.19 -1.74
C ASP A 121 -12.24 8.00 -3.03
N VAL A 122 -11.17 8.47 -3.66
CA VAL A 122 -11.19 9.14 -4.97
C VAL A 122 -11.71 8.17 -6.03
N GLN A 123 -11.13 6.98 -6.15
CA GLN A 123 -11.53 6.00 -7.15
C GLN A 123 -12.95 5.45 -6.94
N SER A 124 -13.44 5.41 -5.71
CA SER A 124 -14.81 4.99 -5.40
C SER A 124 -15.84 6.10 -5.63
N SER A 125 -15.40 7.36 -5.67
CA SER A 125 -16.25 8.52 -5.99
C SER A 125 -16.16 8.95 -7.46
N ASP A 126 -15.10 8.58 -8.17
CA ASP A 126 -14.92 8.81 -9.60
C ASP A 126 -15.64 7.73 -10.42
N SER A 127 -16.88 8.01 -10.80
CA SER A 127 -17.61 7.23 -11.78
C SER A 127 -16.93 7.31 -13.15
N LEU A 128 -16.16 6.29 -13.55
CA LEU A 128 -15.66 6.02 -14.92
C LEU A 128 -15.38 7.29 -15.76
N ASN A 129 -14.59 8.23 -15.24
CA ASN A 129 -14.23 9.43 -15.97
C ASN A 129 -13.05 9.11 -16.91
N TYR A 130 -13.20 9.46 -18.18
CA TYR A 130 -12.14 9.33 -19.18
C TYR A 130 -11.03 10.35 -18.86
N GLU A 131 -9.85 9.87 -18.46
CA GLU A 131 -8.65 10.68 -18.34
C GLU A 131 -7.86 10.67 -19.65
N GLY A 132 -7.75 11.85 -20.27
CA GLY A 132 -6.97 12.05 -21.49
C GLY A 132 -6.79 13.53 -21.79
N ILE A 133 -5.99 13.86 -22.80
CA ILE A 133 -5.72 15.25 -23.20
C ILE A 133 -6.90 15.93 -23.93
N GLY A 134 -8.04 15.23 -24.07
CA GLY A 134 -9.24 15.74 -24.75
C GLY A 134 -9.12 15.77 -26.27
N THR A 135 -8.43 14.81 -26.87
CA THR A 135 -8.34 14.67 -28.32
C THR A 135 -8.97 13.37 -28.81
N TYR A 136 -9.66 13.44 -29.95
CA TYR A 136 -10.03 12.27 -30.71
C TYR A 136 -8.89 11.94 -31.67
N ILE A 137 -8.32 10.74 -31.55
CA ILE A 137 -7.23 10.30 -32.42
C ILE A 137 -7.65 9.08 -33.24
N ALA A 138 -7.17 9.02 -34.49
CA ALA A 138 -7.17 7.82 -35.30
C ALA A 138 -5.72 7.42 -35.60
N PHE A 139 -5.49 6.13 -35.77
CA PHE A 139 -4.19 5.63 -36.21
C PHE A 139 -4.28 5.16 -37.66
N ARG A 140 -3.35 5.62 -38.50
CA ARG A 140 -3.19 5.11 -39.87
C ARG A 140 -1.85 4.39 -39.97
N PRO A 141 -1.82 3.06 -40.17
CA PRO A 141 -0.58 2.29 -40.21
C PRO A 141 0.20 2.40 -41.52
N THR A 142 -0.42 2.78 -42.64
CA THR A 142 0.20 2.75 -43.98
C THR A 142 -0.02 4.04 -44.80
N PRO A 143 0.86 4.33 -45.78
CA PRO A 143 2.17 3.71 -46.04
C PRO A 143 3.24 4.07 -44.99
N VAL A 144 3.01 5.12 -44.19
CA VAL A 144 3.85 5.49 -43.04
C VAL A 144 2.93 5.62 -41.82
N PRO A 145 3.22 4.93 -40.70
CA PRO A 145 2.44 5.02 -39.47
C PRO A 145 2.33 6.46 -38.98
N ARG A 146 1.10 6.90 -38.69
CA ARG A 146 0.84 8.24 -38.14
C ARG A 146 -0.43 8.26 -37.31
N VAL A 147 -0.40 9.09 -36.28
CA VAL A 147 -1.58 9.47 -35.51
C VAL A 147 -2.24 10.67 -36.19
N ILE A 148 -3.54 10.61 -36.36
CA ILE A 148 -4.37 11.66 -36.95
C ILE A 148 -5.20 12.25 -35.82
N LEU A 149 -5.00 13.53 -35.52
CA LEU A 149 -5.89 14.31 -34.65
C LEU A 149 -7.18 14.59 -35.42
N LEU A 150 -8.28 13.98 -34.98
CA LEU A 150 -9.59 14.12 -35.61
C LEU A 150 -10.33 15.36 -35.08
N SER A 151 -10.22 15.62 -33.78
CA SER A 151 -10.85 16.77 -33.12
C SER A 151 -10.20 17.01 -31.76
N VAL A 152 -10.22 18.27 -31.32
CA VAL A 152 -9.82 18.71 -29.97
C VAL A 152 -11.08 19.18 -29.26
N MET A 153 -11.34 18.65 -28.07
CA MET A 153 -12.47 19.08 -27.25
C MET A 153 -12.22 20.51 -26.74
N ARG A 154 -13.24 21.37 -26.82
CA ARG A 154 -13.15 22.75 -26.31
C ARG A 154 -12.94 22.76 -24.80
N GLY A 155 -12.00 23.57 -24.33
CA GLY A 155 -11.60 23.68 -22.92
C GLY A 155 -10.75 22.52 -22.41
N SER A 156 -10.25 21.65 -23.30
CA SER A 156 -9.40 20.53 -22.91
C SER A 156 -7.91 20.91 -22.84
N PRO A 157 -7.06 20.11 -22.17
CA PRO A 157 -5.62 20.36 -22.11
C PRO A 157 -4.89 20.42 -23.46
N ALA A 158 -5.49 19.92 -24.53
CA ALA A 158 -4.92 19.95 -25.87
C ALA A 158 -5.34 21.16 -26.73
N GLU A 159 -6.26 22.01 -26.25
CA GLU A 159 -6.54 23.32 -26.87
C GLU A 159 -5.45 24.34 -26.51
#